data_AF-A0A2T7NUM8-F1
#
_entry.id   AF-A0A2T7NUM8-F1
#
_cell.length_a   1.000
_cell.length_b   1.000
_cell.length_c   1.000
_cell.angle_alpha   90.00
_cell.angle_beta   90.00
_cell.angle_gamma   90.00
#
_symmetry.space_group_name_H-M   'P 1'
#
loop_
_entity.id
_entity.type
_entity.pdbx_description
1 polymer ?
#
loop_
_entity_poly.entity_id
_entity_poly.type
_entity_poly.pdbx_seq_one_letter_code
_entity_poly.pdbx_strand_id
1 'polypeptide(L)'
;MGSHAGSFEKAYEPENKVLTFAEPPFHDKQDLGIQKEISIGQAELRGQVTSLGGLDAYAIEGFSLVRVLELAAACARLCPLEIRVTAMHLLAQGKCSEHTCRPPDCRCIGTDIPGSLPVNETPQMVMLTFDDSVNVANYDYFTQLFDGKFRNPNGCPIRGTFFVSGDATQYHFVEKLHKQGQEIASHSVTHRSPTTYWAHAGYDGYVEEIEGMRKKLAEASNIPRESIRGMRVPFLQVGGDDQYQMLEDFGFTYDTSMVTGHLYKDSNPPIWPFTLDYPPDSKTCSLTPCPTKSYPGLWEVPLIRWYGTNRLACAMPDGCTIGGGRVGTLQFLQDNFRRHYDTNRAPFGIFLHASWFRRKEGNLEGLMDFLQEMSQMKDVWVISVSQVIDWMRSPETNSRAGKLDSWTC
;
A
#
# COMPACT_ATOMS: atom_id res chain seq x y z
N MET A 1 -33.23 -1.38 -60.52
CA MET A 1 -32.22 -1.76 -61.54
C MET A 1 -30.92 -1.08 -61.13
N GLY A 2 -30.02 -1.80 -60.46
CA GLY A 2 -28.67 -2.13 -60.95
C GLY A 2 -27.64 -1.06 -60.49
N SER A 3 -26.80 -1.25 -59.48
CA SER A 3 -25.61 -2.14 -59.32
C SER A 3 -24.28 -1.50 -59.75
N HIS A 4 -23.35 -1.33 -58.79
CA HIS A 4 -21.91 -1.67 -58.80
C HIS A 4 -21.22 -0.92 -57.64
N ALA A 5 -20.74 -1.55 -56.56
CA ALA A 5 -19.66 -2.54 -56.38
C ALA A 5 -18.25 -1.95 -56.56
N GLY A 6 -17.45 -2.00 -55.49
CA GLY A 6 -16.05 -1.55 -55.45
C GLY A 6 -15.42 -1.76 -54.07
N SER A 7 -15.20 -3.03 -53.72
CA SER A 7 -14.42 -3.50 -52.57
C SER A 7 -12.91 -3.49 -52.88
N PHE A 8 -12.08 -3.09 -51.93
CA PHE A 8 -10.67 -3.49 -51.87
C PHE A 8 -10.30 -3.82 -50.42
N GLU A 9 -10.27 -5.12 -50.12
CA GLU A 9 -9.55 -5.69 -48.99
C GLU A 9 -8.04 -5.65 -49.29
N LYS A 10 -7.24 -5.24 -48.30
CA LYS A 10 -5.83 -5.63 -48.21
C LYS A 10 -5.64 -6.40 -46.90
N ALA A 11 -5.41 -7.69 -47.06
CA ALA A 11 -5.01 -8.61 -46.01
C ALA A 11 -3.62 -8.24 -45.47
N TYR A 12 -3.46 -8.33 -44.15
CA TYR A 12 -2.20 -8.17 -43.44
C TYR A 12 -1.81 -9.54 -42.90
N GLU A 13 -0.73 -10.13 -43.43
CA GLU A 13 -0.11 -11.35 -42.90
C GLU A 13 0.88 -10.99 -41.78
N PRO A 14 0.97 -11.76 -40.68
CA PRO A 14 2.01 -11.58 -39.67
C PRO A 14 3.26 -12.41 -39.99
N GLU A 15 4.41 -11.75 -40.14
CA GLU A 15 5.72 -12.41 -40.15
C GLU A 15 6.08 -12.90 -38.75
N ASN A 16 6.21 -14.21 -38.59
CA ASN A 16 6.86 -14.87 -37.45
C ASN A 16 8.38 -14.65 -37.54
N LYS A 17 8.94 -13.83 -36.64
CA LYS A 17 10.40 -13.82 -36.38
C LYS A 17 10.68 -14.48 -35.03
N VAL A 18 11.21 -15.70 -35.12
CA VAL A 18 11.84 -16.43 -34.03
C VAL A 18 13.22 -15.80 -33.80
N LEU A 19 13.44 -15.23 -32.61
CA LEU A 19 14.76 -14.80 -32.14
C LEU A 19 15.39 -15.93 -31.34
N THR A 20 16.35 -16.63 -31.93
CA THR A 20 17.27 -17.54 -31.26
C THR A 20 18.44 -16.72 -30.70
N PHE A 21 18.62 -16.72 -29.38
CA PHE A 21 19.82 -16.18 -28.74
C PHE A 21 20.88 -17.28 -28.63
N ALA A 22 22.04 -17.03 -29.23
CA ALA A 22 23.24 -17.84 -29.11
C ALA A 22 24.08 -17.35 -27.91
N GLU A 23 24.56 -18.29 -27.09
CA GLU A 23 25.50 -18.05 -25.99
C GLU A 23 26.90 -17.67 -26.52
N PRO A 24 27.68 -16.81 -25.80
CA PRO A 24 29.10 -16.66 -26.06
C PRO A 24 29.97 -17.58 -25.17
N PRO A 25 31.15 -18.00 -25.64
CA PRO A 25 32.00 -18.97 -24.95
C PRO A 25 32.86 -18.34 -23.86
N PHE A 26 33.11 -19.14 -22.82
CA PHE A 26 34.18 -18.95 -21.82
C PHE A 26 35.56 -19.06 -22.48
N HIS A 27 36.49 -18.14 -22.18
CA HIS A 27 37.91 -18.47 -22.00
C HIS A 27 38.72 -17.38 -21.27
N ASP A 28 39.52 -17.91 -20.35
CA ASP A 28 40.82 -17.47 -19.80
C ASP A 28 40.98 -16.37 -18.71
N LYS A 29 41.66 -16.85 -17.66
CA LYS A 29 42.23 -16.14 -16.51
C LYS A 29 43.59 -15.55 -16.89
N GLN A 30 43.90 -14.34 -16.42
CA GLN A 30 45.27 -13.97 -16.07
C GLN A 30 45.28 -13.17 -14.77
N ASP A 31 46.01 -13.72 -13.79
CA ASP A 31 46.33 -13.14 -12.49
C ASP A 31 47.25 -11.94 -12.62
N LEU A 32 46.95 -10.86 -11.91
CA LEU A 32 47.93 -9.84 -11.51
C LEU A 32 47.79 -9.61 -10.01
N GLY A 33 48.72 -10.18 -9.27
CA GLY A 33 48.83 -10.06 -7.82
C GLY A 33 49.34 -8.69 -7.39
N ILE A 34 48.70 -8.13 -6.36
CA ILE A 34 49.28 -7.09 -5.51
C ILE A 34 49.06 -7.51 -4.05
N GLN A 35 50.15 -7.90 -3.39
CA GLN A 35 50.18 -8.10 -1.95
C GLN A 35 50.09 -6.76 -1.23
N LYS A 36 49.20 -6.65 -0.24
CA LYS A 36 49.32 -5.68 0.85
C LYS A 36 49.21 -6.43 2.17
N GLU A 37 50.30 -6.45 2.91
CA GLU A 37 50.37 -6.92 4.29
C GLU A 37 49.58 -5.98 5.20
N ILE A 38 48.69 -6.54 6.02
CA ILE A 38 48.24 -5.93 7.27
C ILE A 38 48.42 -7.00 8.35
N SER A 39 49.35 -6.74 9.26
CA SER A 39 49.66 -7.58 10.42
C SER A 39 48.64 -7.32 11.54
N ILE A 40 47.97 -8.36 12.03
CA ILE A 40 47.29 -8.38 13.33
C ILE A 40 47.65 -9.68 14.04
N GLY A 41 47.93 -9.56 15.34
CA GLY A 41 48.62 -10.53 16.18
C GLY A 41 47.93 -11.88 16.43
N GLN A 42 48.74 -12.75 17.01
CA GLN A 42 48.61 -14.19 17.22
C GLN A 42 47.29 -14.66 17.86
N ALA A 43 46.65 -15.62 17.20
CA ALA A 43 45.98 -16.77 17.84
C ALA A 43 46.18 -18.00 16.94
N GLU A 44 46.97 -18.97 17.38
CA GLU A 44 47.14 -20.26 16.67
C GLU A 44 45.85 -21.08 16.78
N LEU A 45 45.17 -21.29 15.66
CA LEU A 45 44.14 -22.33 15.51
C LEU A 45 44.62 -23.32 14.45
N ARG A 46 44.93 -24.54 14.87
CA ARG A 46 45.27 -25.65 13.98
C ARG A 46 44.00 -26.28 13.42
N GLY A 47 43.84 -26.26 12.10
CA GLY A 47 42.80 -26.98 11.35
C GLY A 47 43.30 -27.30 9.95
N GLN A 48 42.97 -28.49 9.43
CA GLN A 48 43.39 -28.97 8.11
C GLN A 48 42.59 -28.30 6.98
N VAL A 49 43.29 -27.82 5.96
CA VAL A 49 42.72 -27.26 4.72
C VAL A 49 42.54 -28.39 3.70
N THR A 50 41.30 -28.65 3.28
CA THR A 50 41.02 -29.39 2.04
C THR A 50 40.42 -28.42 1.02
N SER A 51 41.18 -28.15 -0.04
CA SER A 51 40.81 -27.25 -1.12
C SER A 51 39.82 -27.92 -2.08
N LEU A 52 38.61 -27.36 -2.18
CA LEU A 52 37.76 -27.41 -3.37
C LEU A 52 37.27 -25.98 -3.61
N GLY A 53 37.44 -25.49 -4.84
CA GLY A 53 37.51 -24.06 -5.16
C GLY A 53 36.33 -23.21 -4.70
N GLY A 54 36.67 -22.16 -3.95
CA GLY A 54 36.01 -20.84 -4.02
C GLY A 54 34.75 -20.64 -3.19
N LEU A 55 34.86 -20.76 -1.87
CA LEU A 55 34.09 -20.05 -0.83
C LEU A 55 34.61 -20.55 0.53
N ASP A 56 35.37 -19.72 1.26
CA ASP A 56 35.83 -20.07 2.60
C ASP A 56 34.65 -20.00 3.59
N ALA A 57 33.93 -21.11 3.75
CA ALA A 57 32.96 -21.30 4.82
C ALA A 57 33.66 -21.82 6.08
N TYR A 58 33.73 -21.00 7.12
CA TYR A 58 34.14 -21.47 8.44
C TYR A 58 32.99 -22.27 9.07
N ALA A 59 33.07 -23.60 8.98
CA ALA A 59 32.21 -24.48 9.77
C ALA A 59 32.71 -24.47 11.22
N ILE A 60 32.05 -23.70 12.09
CA ILE A 60 32.25 -23.78 13.54
C ILE A 60 31.33 -24.88 14.07
N GLU A 61 31.85 -26.10 14.21
CA GLU A 61 31.12 -27.17 14.91
C GLU A 61 31.00 -26.84 16.40
N GLY A 62 29.76 -26.80 16.91
CA GLY A 62 29.51 -26.80 18.36
C GLY A 62 28.44 -25.83 18.90
N PHE A 63 27.79 -25.02 18.08
CA PHE A 63 26.70 -24.15 18.54
C PHE A 63 25.35 -24.56 17.95
N SER A 64 24.33 -24.69 18.81
CA SER A 64 22.92 -24.83 18.38
C SER A 64 22.55 -23.65 17.47
N LEU A 65 21.80 -23.95 16.40
CA LEU A 65 21.33 -22.98 15.38
C LEU A 65 20.70 -21.72 16.01
N VAL A 66 20.10 -21.87 17.19
CA VAL A 66 19.48 -20.79 17.99
C VAL A 66 20.51 -19.75 18.45
N ARG A 67 21.70 -20.17 18.89
CA ARG A 67 22.76 -19.24 19.33
C ARG A 67 23.41 -18.49 18.18
N VAL A 68 23.50 -19.11 17.00
CA VAL A 68 24.00 -18.45 15.78
C VAL A 68 23.04 -17.33 15.34
N LEU A 69 21.73 -17.56 15.45
CA LEU A 69 20.69 -16.57 15.15
C LEU A 69 20.62 -15.43 16.19
N GLU A 70 20.81 -15.73 17.48
CA GLU A 70 20.89 -14.71 18.53
C GLU A 70 22.11 -13.79 18.37
N LEU A 71 23.26 -14.36 17.99
CA LEU A 71 24.48 -13.61 17.67
C LEU A 71 24.29 -12.75 16.41
N ALA A 72 23.61 -13.25 15.37
CA ALA A 72 23.29 -12.48 14.16
C ALA A 72 22.33 -11.30 14.44
N ALA A 73 21.33 -11.50 15.29
CA ALA A 73 20.39 -10.44 15.71
C ALA A 73 21.07 -9.37 16.57
N ALA A 74 22.02 -9.75 17.44
CA ALA A 74 22.84 -8.81 18.20
C ALA A 74 23.82 -8.03 17.29
N CYS A 75 24.32 -8.66 16.21
CA CYS A 75 25.28 -8.07 15.29
C CYS A 75 24.67 -6.97 14.38
N ALA A 76 23.37 -7.05 14.08
CA ALA A 76 22.68 -6.06 13.23
C ALA A 76 22.75 -4.62 13.77
N ARG A 77 22.89 -4.45 15.10
CA ARG A 77 23.01 -3.13 15.75
C ARG A 77 24.42 -2.55 15.70
N LEU A 78 25.45 -3.35 15.39
CA LEU A 78 26.87 -2.96 15.48
C LEU A 78 27.70 -3.25 14.21
N CYS A 79 27.11 -3.83 13.15
CA CYS A 79 27.85 -4.24 11.96
C CYS A 79 28.06 -3.13 10.91
N PRO A 80 29.15 -3.18 10.12
CA PRO A 80 29.40 -2.33 8.96
C PRO A 80 28.30 -2.45 7.89
N LEU A 81 28.16 -1.40 7.07
CA LEU A 81 27.10 -1.23 6.05
C LEU A 81 26.99 -2.42 5.09
N GLU A 82 28.10 -3.04 4.70
CA GLU A 82 28.13 -4.15 3.72
C GLU A 82 27.41 -5.42 4.22
N ILE A 83 27.47 -5.73 5.51
CA ILE A 83 26.80 -6.94 6.09
C ILE A 83 25.29 -6.73 6.19
N ARG A 84 24.83 -5.48 6.38
CA ARG A 84 23.39 -5.13 6.34
C ARG A 84 22.81 -5.39 4.95
N VAL A 85 23.55 -5.00 3.91
CA VAL A 85 23.15 -5.20 2.51
C VAL A 85 23.03 -6.69 2.18
N THR A 86 23.94 -7.55 2.65
CA THR A 86 23.88 -9.00 2.37
C THR A 86 22.71 -9.69 3.06
N ALA A 87 22.40 -9.33 4.31
CA ALA A 87 21.26 -9.89 5.05
C ALA A 87 19.91 -9.46 4.44
N MET A 88 19.80 -8.19 3.98
CA MET A 88 18.64 -7.72 3.23
C MET A 88 18.48 -8.44 1.88
N HIS A 89 19.58 -8.71 1.17
CA HIS A 89 19.54 -9.44 -0.10
C HIS A 89 19.10 -10.91 0.05
N LEU A 90 19.47 -11.58 1.16
CA LEU A 90 18.98 -12.93 1.46
C LEU A 90 17.49 -12.96 1.87
N LEU A 91 16.98 -11.91 2.54
CA LEU A 91 15.56 -11.78 2.84
C LEU A 91 14.73 -11.63 1.56
N ALA A 92 15.21 -10.86 0.58
CA ALA A 92 14.54 -10.64 -0.71
C ALA A 92 14.39 -11.92 -1.57
N GLN A 93 15.19 -12.96 -1.33
CA GLN A 93 15.10 -14.25 -2.04
C GLN A 93 14.34 -15.34 -1.26
N GLY A 94 14.06 -15.11 0.03
CA GLY A 94 13.28 -16.03 0.86
C GLY A 94 11.77 -15.84 0.70
N LYS A 95 10.97 -16.85 1.04
CA LYS A 95 9.52 -16.65 1.21
C LYS A 95 9.27 -15.88 2.51
N CYS A 96 8.35 -14.92 2.49
CA CYS A 96 7.94 -14.20 3.70
C CYS A 96 7.40 -15.19 4.74
N SER A 97 7.81 -15.00 5.99
CA SER A 97 7.35 -15.80 7.13
C SER A 97 7.27 -14.95 8.39
N GLU A 98 6.47 -15.38 9.36
CA GLU A 98 6.40 -14.73 10.69
C GLU A 98 7.73 -14.79 11.46
N HIS A 99 8.71 -15.58 11.02
CA HIS A 99 10.04 -15.63 11.63
C HIS A 99 10.97 -14.54 11.08
N THR A 100 10.80 -14.18 9.81
CA THR A 100 11.67 -13.23 9.11
C THR A 100 11.07 -11.84 9.03
N CYS A 101 9.75 -11.72 9.12
CA CYS A 101 8.99 -10.48 8.97
C CYS A 101 8.02 -10.32 10.15
N ARG A 102 8.27 -9.33 11.01
CA ARG A 102 7.54 -9.14 12.27
C ARG A 102 7.20 -7.67 12.51
N PRO A 103 6.05 -7.38 13.14
CA PRO A 103 5.75 -6.05 13.65
C PRO A 103 6.81 -5.55 14.65
N PRO A 104 7.05 -4.23 14.75
CA PRO A 104 6.33 -3.16 14.06
C PRO A 104 6.83 -2.90 12.62
N ASP A 105 7.98 -3.46 12.24
CA ASP A 105 8.71 -3.01 11.05
C ASP A 105 8.30 -3.74 9.78
N CYS A 106 7.76 -4.97 9.89
CA CYS A 106 7.44 -5.79 8.73
C CYS A 106 6.13 -6.58 8.90
N ARG A 107 5.36 -6.72 7.83
CA ARG A 107 4.17 -7.58 7.77
C ARG A 107 4.04 -8.26 6.42
N CYS A 108 4.01 -9.60 6.40
CA CYS A 108 3.75 -10.38 5.19
C CYS A 108 2.36 -10.11 4.61
N ILE A 109 2.23 -10.23 3.28
CA ILE A 109 0.93 -10.31 2.60
C ILE A 109 0.17 -11.52 3.11
N GLY A 110 -1.07 -11.31 3.56
CA GLY A 110 -1.88 -12.40 4.10
C GLY A 110 -3.28 -11.98 4.53
N THR A 111 -4.09 -13.00 4.84
CA THR A 111 -5.45 -12.86 5.38
C THR A 111 -5.49 -13.12 6.89
N ASP A 112 -4.38 -13.56 7.47
CA ASP A 112 -4.20 -13.74 8.90
C ASP A 112 -4.26 -12.40 9.64
N ILE A 113 -4.92 -12.41 10.80
CA ILE A 113 -5.13 -11.22 11.61
C ILE A 113 -3.81 -10.85 12.30
N PRO A 114 -3.34 -9.59 12.19
CA PRO A 114 -2.14 -9.13 12.86
C PRO A 114 -2.17 -9.39 14.37
N GLY A 115 -1.05 -9.87 14.92
CA GLY A 115 -0.96 -10.27 16.33
C GLY A 115 -1.70 -11.57 16.67
N SER A 116 -2.19 -12.30 15.66
CA SER A 116 -2.98 -13.54 15.81
C SER A 116 -4.20 -13.38 16.73
N LEU A 117 -4.80 -12.19 16.71
CA LEU A 117 -5.97 -11.88 17.54
C LEU A 117 -7.19 -12.71 17.12
N PRO A 118 -8.04 -13.13 18.06
CA PRO A 118 -9.35 -13.67 17.72
C PRO A 118 -10.18 -12.65 16.93
N VAL A 119 -10.96 -13.13 15.95
CA VAL A 119 -11.81 -12.27 15.10
C VAL A 119 -12.73 -11.37 15.94
N ASN A 120 -13.36 -11.92 16.99
CA ASN A 120 -14.28 -11.19 17.87
C ASN A 120 -13.59 -10.17 18.80
N GLU A 121 -12.27 -10.26 18.96
CA GLU A 121 -11.47 -9.27 19.70
C GLU A 121 -10.78 -8.27 18.78
N THR A 122 -10.88 -8.45 17.46
CA THR A 122 -10.23 -7.58 16.48
C THR A 122 -11.15 -6.39 16.17
N PRO A 123 -10.68 -5.12 16.28
CA PRO A 123 -11.49 -3.98 15.87
C PRO A 123 -11.73 -4.03 14.36
N GLN A 124 -12.98 -3.83 13.92
CA GLN A 124 -13.23 -3.58 12.50
C GLN A 124 -12.89 -2.13 12.18
N MET A 125 -11.86 -1.93 11.38
CA MET A 125 -11.47 -0.60 10.92
C MET A 125 -12.15 -0.27 9.59
N VAL A 126 -12.65 0.95 9.45
CA VAL A 126 -13.26 1.50 8.24
C VAL A 126 -12.47 2.75 7.83
N MET A 127 -11.96 2.77 6.61
CA MET A 127 -11.18 3.88 6.07
C MET A 127 -12.03 4.63 5.05
N LEU A 128 -12.56 5.80 5.43
CA LEU A 128 -13.27 6.68 4.50
C LEU A 128 -12.26 7.63 3.85
N THR A 129 -12.05 7.51 2.54
CA THR A 129 -11.09 8.34 1.82
C THR A 129 -11.73 9.14 0.69
N PHE A 130 -11.15 10.30 0.43
CA PHE A 130 -11.55 11.17 -0.68
C PHE A 130 -10.34 11.49 -1.55
N ASP A 131 -10.48 11.19 -2.83
CA ASP A 131 -9.46 11.49 -3.84
C ASP A 131 -9.82 12.81 -4.56
N ASP A 132 -8.82 13.38 -5.21
CA ASP A 132 -8.84 14.62 -5.99
C ASP A 132 -8.85 15.94 -5.19
N SER A 133 -9.02 17.03 -5.95
CA SER A 133 -8.96 18.39 -5.47
C SER A 133 -9.98 18.70 -4.37
N VAL A 134 -9.58 19.49 -3.38
CA VAL A 134 -10.46 20.01 -2.33
C VAL A 134 -10.79 21.47 -2.64
N ASN A 135 -12.07 21.78 -2.87
CA ASN A 135 -12.50 23.11 -3.30
C ASN A 135 -13.95 23.40 -2.89
N VAL A 136 -14.43 24.60 -3.22
CA VAL A 136 -15.78 25.04 -2.84
C VAL A 136 -16.91 24.12 -3.36
N ALA A 137 -16.69 23.37 -4.44
CA ALA A 137 -17.72 22.51 -5.01
C ALA A 137 -17.93 21.20 -4.23
N ASN A 138 -16.98 20.81 -3.37
CA ASN A 138 -17.05 19.56 -2.60
C ASN A 138 -16.88 19.74 -1.09
N TYR A 139 -16.35 20.87 -0.63
CA TYR A 139 -16.08 21.10 0.78
C TYR A 139 -17.32 20.93 1.68
N ASP A 140 -18.50 21.33 1.20
CA ASP A 140 -19.76 21.19 1.96
C ASP A 140 -20.17 19.73 2.20
N TYR A 141 -19.74 18.79 1.35
CA TYR A 141 -19.95 17.36 1.63
C TYR A 141 -19.06 16.90 2.79
N PHE A 142 -17.81 17.35 2.81
CA PHE A 142 -16.86 16.97 3.85
C PHE A 142 -17.26 17.55 5.21
N THR A 143 -17.73 18.80 5.26
CA THR A 143 -18.21 19.40 6.52
C THR A 143 -19.43 18.65 7.07
N GLN A 144 -20.35 18.20 6.21
CA GLN A 144 -21.50 17.39 6.64
C GLN A 144 -21.10 16.01 7.16
N LEU A 145 -20.03 15.40 6.64
CA LEU A 145 -19.56 14.09 7.09
C LEU A 145 -18.73 14.17 8.37
N PHE A 146 -17.98 15.26 8.56
CA PHE A 146 -17.01 15.42 9.65
C PHE A 146 -17.35 16.55 10.63
N ASP A 147 -18.65 16.85 10.82
CA ASP A 147 -19.16 17.83 11.79
C ASP A 147 -19.06 17.37 13.26
N GLY A 148 -18.62 16.14 13.50
CA GLY A 148 -18.46 15.55 14.83
C GLY A 148 -19.70 14.83 15.39
N LYS A 149 -20.76 14.65 14.58
CA LYS A 149 -21.92 13.84 14.98
C LYS A 149 -21.63 12.33 15.00
N PHE A 150 -20.80 11.86 14.06
CA PHE A 150 -20.37 10.47 14.00
C PHE A 150 -19.13 10.29 14.86
N ARG A 151 -19.17 9.29 15.75
CA ARG A 151 -18.13 9.08 16.76
C ARG A 151 -17.76 7.61 16.86
N ASN A 152 -16.46 7.38 17.05
CA ASN A 152 -15.89 6.07 17.36
C ASN A 152 -16.24 5.64 18.80
N PRO A 153 -16.05 4.36 19.15
CA PRO A 153 -16.39 3.82 20.47
C PRO A 153 -15.73 4.53 21.66
N ASN A 154 -14.57 5.18 21.46
CA ASN A 154 -13.90 6.01 22.49
C ASN A 154 -14.49 7.42 22.62
N GLY A 155 -15.55 7.76 21.88
CA GLY A 155 -16.18 9.08 21.86
C GLY A 155 -15.50 10.08 20.94
N CYS A 156 -14.40 9.73 20.27
CA CYS A 156 -13.74 10.62 19.32
C CYS A 156 -14.54 10.78 18.01
N PRO A 157 -14.54 11.97 17.39
CA PRO A 157 -15.05 12.13 16.03
C PRO A 157 -14.37 11.15 15.07
N ILE A 158 -15.13 10.65 14.10
CA ILE A 158 -14.55 9.82 13.03
C ILE A 158 -13.48 10.60 12.25
N ARG A 159 -12.50 9.86 11.71
CA ARG A 159 -11.45 10.42 10.85
C ARG A 159 -11.56 9.82 9.45
N GLY A 160 -11.25 10.63 8.45
CA GLY A 160 -11.06 10.24 7.06
C GLY A 160 -9.68 10.68 6.56
N THR A 161 -9.38 10.28 5.34
CA THR A 161 -8.09 10.55 4.68
C THR A 161 -8.34 11.17 3.30
N PHE A 162 -7.68 12.29 3.01
CA PHE A 162 -7.84 13.04 1.77
C PHE A 162 -6.56 12.91 0.92
N PHE A 163 -6.66 12.21 -0.21
CA PHE A 163 -5.61 12.12 -1.22
C PHE A 163 -5.78 13.30 -2.18
N VAL A 164 -5.07 14.40 -1.91
CA VAL A 164 -5.31 15.69 -2.55
C VAL A 164 -4.43 15.87 -3.78
N SER A 165 -5.05 16.17 -4.93
CA SER A 165 -4.35 16.56 -6.15
C SER A 165 -4.23 18.08 -6.28
N GLY A 166 -3.21 18.55 -7.00
CA GLY A 166 -2.83 19.97 -7.00
C GLY A 166 -3.77 20.88 -7.79
N ASP A 167 -4.30 20.41 -8.91
CA ASP A 167 -5.18 21.18 -9.80
C ASP A 167 -6.52 21.49 -9.13
N ALA A 168 -7.00 22.73 -9.28
CA ALA A 168 -8.25 23.25 -8.70
C ALA A 168 -8.39 23.17 -7.15
N THR A 169 -7.37 22.69 -6.43
CA THR A 169 -7.37 22.68 -4.96
C THR A 169 -7.26 24.08 -4.39
N GLN A 170 -8.12 24.40 -3.44
CA GLN A 170 -8.08 25.62 -2.65
C GLN A 170 -7.52 25.29 -1.26
N TYR A 171 -6.20 25.44 -1.09
CA TYR A 171 -5.42 24.95 0.04
C TYR A 171 -5.89 25.39 1.44
N HIS A 172 -6.62 26.51 1.56
CA HIS A 172 -7.24 26.92 2.82
C HIS A 172 -8.33 25.94 3.32
N PHE A 173 -9.00 25.19 2.45
CA PHE A 173 -9.94 24.14 2.85
C PHE A 173 -9.19 22.89 3.34
N VAL A 174 -8.06 22.56 2.71
CA VAL A 174 -7.16 21.49 3.16
C VAL A 174 -6.60 21.80 4.55
N GLU A 175 -6.18 23.04 4.80
CA GLU A 175 -5.75 23.49 6.14
C GLU A 175 -6.85 23.25 7.18
N LYS A 176 -8.11 23.60 6.85
CA LYS A 176 -9.26 23.39 7.75
C LYS A 176 -9.51 21.91 8.02
N LEU A 177 -9.46 21.05 7.00
CA LEU A 177 -9.61 19.60 7.17
C LEU A 177 -8.52 19.03 8.09
N HIS A 178 -7.26 19.41 7.87
CA HIS A 178 -6.15 18.99 8.72
C HIS A 178 -6.31 19.49 10.17
N LYS A 179 -6.70 20.75 10.37
CA LYS A 179 -6.99 21.30 11.72
C LYS A 179 -8.16 20.61 12.42
N GLN A 180 -9.12 20.10 11.64
CA GLN A 180 -10.19 19.25 12.14
C GLN A 180 -9.72 17.83 12.46
N GLY A 181 -8.45 17.50 12.22
CA GLY A 181 -7.81 16.21 12.50
C GLY A 181 -8.01 15.16 11.41
N GLN A 182 -8.43 15.56 10.21
CA GLN A 182 -8.44 14.67 9.05
C GLN A 182 -7.02 14.47 8.52
N GLU A 183 -6.74 13.29 7.99
CA GLU A 183 -5.45 13.00 7.37
C GLU A 183 -5.39 13.59 5.96
N ILE A 184 -4.25 14.20 5.61
CA ILE A 184 -3.97 14.71 4.27
C ILE A 184 -2.81 13.91 3.67
N ALA A 185 -2.98 13.43 2.44
CA ALA A 185 -2.04 12.59 1.70
C ALA A 185 -1.87 13.10 0.26
N SER A 186 -0.77 12.70 -0.38
CA SER A 186 -0.42 13.16 -1.73
C SER A 186 -1.18 12.40 -2.82
N HIS A 187 -1.73 13.11 -3.80
CA HIS A 187 -2.36 12.54 -5.00
C HIS A 187 -1.90 13.21 -6.30
N SER A 188 -0.59 13.47 -6.37
CA SER A 188 0.10 14.17 -7.47
C SER A 188 -0.20 15.66 -7.63
N VAL A 189 0.73 16.39 -8.27
CA VAL A 189 0.55 17.82 -8.54
C VAL A 189 -0.47 18.01 -9.65
N THR A 190 -0.35 17.24 -10.74
CA THR A 190 -1.07 17.52 -11.99
C THR A 190 -2.27 16.61 -12.22
N HIS A 191 -2.32 15.44 -11.58
CA HIS A 191 -3.28 14.38 -11.91
C HIS A 191 -3.38 14.13 -13.43
N ARG A 192 -2.24 14.26 -14.13
CA ARG A 192 -2.21 14.32 -15.59
C ARG A 192 -2.67 13.03 -16.28
N SER A 193 -3.30 13.24 -17.43
CA SER A 193 -3.56 12.23 -18.44
C SER A 193 -2.37 12.09 -19.42
N PRO A 194 -2.26 10.95 -20.13
CA PRO A 194 -3.08 9.74 -20.02
C PRO A 194 -2.68 8.88 -18.81
N THR A 195 -3.53 7.93 -18.43
CA THR A 195 -3.23 6.94 -17.36
C THR A 195 -1.87 6.26 -17.56
N THR A 196 -1.49 5.95 -18.80
CA THR A 196 -0.21 5.32 -19.14
C THR A 196 1.03 6.14 -18.80
N TYR A 197 0.91 7.45 -18.54
CA TYR A 197 2.00 8.25 -18.02
C TYR A 197 2.50 7.69 -16.69
N TRP A 198 1.60 7.36 -15.77
CA TRP A 198 1.96 6.90 -14.41
C TRP A 198 2.71 5.57 -14.43
N ALA A 199 2.37 4.67 -15.36
CA ALA A 199 3.12 3.42 -15.56
C ALA A 199 4.59 3.63 -15.98
N HIS A 200 4.92 4.80 -16.54
CA HIS A 200 6.23 5.10 -17.13
C HIS A 200 6.77 6.47 -16.70
N ALA A 201 6.30 7.00 -15.56
CA ALA A 201 6.68 8.34 -15.12
C ALA A 201 8.17 8.43 -14.79
N GLY A 202 8.77 7.29 -14.42
CA GLY A 202 10.14 7.20 -13.94
C GLY A 202 10.27 7.78 -12.53
N TYR A 203 11.41 7.53 -11.89
CA TYR A 203 11.69 8.03 -10.55
C TYR A 203 11.51 9.55 -10.46
N ASP A 204 12.11 10.32 -11.37
CA ASP A 204 12.04 11.78 -11.37
C ASP A 204 10.61 12.30 -11.57
N GLY A 205 9.80 11.63 -12.41
CA GLY A 205 8.39 11.99 -12.58
C GLY A 205 7.60 11.81 -11.29
N TYR A 206 7.88 10.74 -10.54
CA TYR A 206 7.28 10.51 -9.22
C TYR A 206 7.76 11.53 -8.17
N VAL A 207 9.02 11.98 -8.24
CA VAL A 207 9.53 13.07 -7.39
C VAL A 207 8.80 14.38 -7.68
N GLU A 208 8.65 14.74 -8.96
CA GLU A 208 7.95 15.97 -9.37
C GLU A 208 6.47 15.93 -8.98
N GLU A 209 5.82 14.79 -9.15
CA GLU A 209 4.37 14.65 -8.96
C GLU A 209 4.00 14.39 -7.49
N ILE A 210 4.55 13.35 -6.87
CA ILE A 210 4.07 12.88 -5.54
C ILE A 210 4.78 13.62 -4.41
N GLU A 211 6.11 13.69 -4.45
CA GLU A 211 6.87 14.47 -3.47
C GLU A 211 6.64 15.98 -3.68
N GLY A 212 6.59 16.44 -4.93
CA GLY A 212 6.23 17.82 -5.25
C GLY A 212 4.87 18.21 -4.67
N MET A 213 3.87 17.33 -4.74
CA MET A 213 2.56 17.59 -4.13
C MET A 213 2.62 17.57 -2.60
N ARG A 214 3.41 16.69 -1.98
CA ARG A 214 3.62 16.72 -0.52
C ARG A 214 4.22 18.06 -0.05
N LYS A 215 5.23 18.57 -0.76
CA LYS A 215 5.81 19.90 -0.50
C LYS A 215 4.76 21.01 -0.66
N LYS A 216 4.01 20.98 -1.77
CA LYS A 216 2.97 21.97 -2.07
C LYS A 216 1.87 21.98 -1.02
N LEU A 217 1.40 20.81 -0.55
CA LEU A 217 0.42 20.70 0.53
C LEU A 217 0.95 21.31 1.83
N ALA A 218 2.17 20.98 2.23
CA ALA A 218 2.77 21.52 3.45
C ALA A 218 2.85 23.05 3.41
N GLU A 219 3.37 23.60 2.31
CA GLU A 219 3.59 25.04 2.15
C GLU A 219 2.27 25.82 1.95
N ALA A 220 1.43 25.39 1.01
CA ALA A 220 0.24 26.14 0.61
C ALA A 220 -0.94 25.96 1.59
N SER A 221 -1.00 24.84 2.32
CA SER A 221 -2.00 24.61 3.38
C SER A 221 -1.48 24.90 4.78
N ASN A 222 -0.20 25.29 4.95
CA ASN A 222 0.39 25.55 6.25
C ASN A 222 0.19 24.37 7.23
N ILE A 223 0.46 23.15 6.75
CA ILE A 223 0.41 21.91 7.54
C ILE A 223 1.81 21.30 7.64
N PRO A 224 2.14 20.60 8.74
CA PRO A 224 3.46 20.00 8.89
C PRO A 224 3.72 18.97 7.79
N ARG A 225 4.88 19.03 7.12
CA ARG A 225 5.20 18.11 6.02
C ARG A 225 5.24 16.66 6.50
N GLU A 226 5.67 16.43 7.73
CA GLU A 226 5.76 15.14 8.40
C GLU A 226 4.39 14.49 8.69
N SER A 227 3.30 15.26 8.72
CA SER A 227 1.95 14.69 8.86
C SER A 227 1.42 14.12 7.54
N ILE A 228 2.03 14.48 6.40
CA ILE A 228 1.68 13.97 5.07
C ILE A 228 2.47 12.69 4.80
N ARG A 229 1.96 11.58 5.35
CA ARG A 229 2.67 10.29 5.42
C ARG A 229 2.42 9.39 4.21
N GLY A 230 1.31 9.59 3.50
CA GLY A 230 0.83 8.67 2.48
C GLY A 230 0.72 9.25 1.09
N MET A 231 0.53 8.35 0.13
CA MET A 231 0.15 8.70 -1.23
C MET A 231 -0.89 7.73 -1.82
N ARG A 232 -1.56 8.18 -2.88
CA ARG A 232 -2.29 7.32 -3.83
C ARG A 232 -1.97 7.80 -5.24
N VAL A 233 -1.72 6.89 -6.17
CA VAL A 233 -1.36 7.28 -7.55
C VAL A 233 -2.63 7.60 -8.34
N PRO A 234 -2.63 8.64 -9.18
CA PRO A 234 -3.76 8.92 -10.07
C PRO A 234 -4.18 7.71 -10.89
N PHE A 235 -5.49 7.54 -11.03
CA PHE A 235 -6.13 6.42 -11.75
C PHE A 235 -5.79 5.01 -11.23
N LEU A 236 -5.15 4.91 -10.04
CA LEU A 236 -4.63 3.66 -9.47
C LEU A 236 -3.60 2.95 -10.38
N GLN A 237 -3.01 3.67 -11.34
CA GLN A 237 -1.97 3.15 -12.21
C GLN A 237 -0.63 3.20 -11.50
N VAL A 238 -0.25 2.11 -10.84
CA VAL A 238 1.07 1.95 -10.23
C VAL A 238 2.19 2.02 -11.27
N GLY A 239 3.36 2.49 -10.84
CA GLY A 239 4.53 2.75 -11.70
C GLY A 239 5.72 1.84 -11.45
N GLY A 240 5.49 0.63 -10.92
CA GLY A 240 6.56 -0.32 -10.64
C GLY A 240 7.60 0.22 -9.67
N ASP A 241 8.82 -0.28 -9.78
CA ASP A 241 9.91 0.02 -8.84
C ASP A 241 10.24 1.51 -8.71
N ASP A 242 10.05 2.31 -9.76
CA ASP A 242 10.33 3.75 -9.71
C ASP A 242 9.43 4.50 -8.72
N GLN A 243 8.15 4.11 -8.62
CA GLN A 243 7.21 4.68 -7.65
C GLN A 243 7.68 4.39 -6.23
N TYR A 244 7.95 3.12 -5.92
CA TYR A 244 8.21 2.69 -4.55
C TYR A 244 9.63 3.05 -4.09
N GLN A 245 10.62 3.11 -4.99
CA GLN A 245 11.94 3.67 -4.68
C GLN A 245 11.83 5.13 -4.28
N MET A 246 11.03 5.93 -5.01
CA MET A 246 10.79 7.32 -4.64
C MET A 246 10.14 7.42 -3.25
N LEU A 247 9.15 6.57 -2.95
CA LEU A 247 8.51 6.57 -1.64
C LEU A 247 9.46 6.25 -0.50
N GLU A 248 10.32 5.24 -0.68
CA GLU A 248 11.35 4.87 0.29
C GLU A 248 12.35 6.02 0.51
N ASP A 249 12.94 6.56 -0.57
CA ASP A 249 13.98 7.59 -0.51
C ASP A 249 13.48 8.88 0.16
N PHE A 250 12.21 9.22 -0.06
CA PHE A 250 11.59 10.41 0.51
C PHE A 250 10.87 10.14 1.85
N GLY A 251 10.93 8.91 2.38
CA GLY A 251 10.37 8.57 3.69
C GLY A 251 8.85 8.72 3.75
N PHE A 252 8.14 8.34 2.70
CA PHE A 252 6.70 8.08 2.81
C PHE A 252 6.48 6.82 3.66
N THR A 253 5.40 6.81 4.44
CA THR A 253 5.06 5.66 5.28
C THR A 253 4.31 4.60 4.48
N TYR A 254 3.44 5.02 3.56
CA TYR A 254 2.57 4.10 2.85
C TYR A 254 2.13 4.56 1.46
N ASP A 255 1.80 3.57 0.64
CA ASP A 255 0.98 3.70 -0.56
C ASP A 255 -0.39 3.04 -0.35
N THR A 256 -1.38 3.50 -1.11
CA THR A 256 -2.67 2.84 -1.26
C THR A 256 -3.10 2.93 -2.70
N SER A 257 -2.41 2.18 -3.56
CA SER A 257 -2.67 2.17 -5.00
C SER A 257 -2.88 0.76 -5.56
N MET A 258 -2.47 -0.29 -4.84
CA MET A 258 -2.60 -1.67 -5.32
C MET A 258 -4.03 -2.18 -5.20
N VAL A 259 -4.66 -2.42 -6.35
CA VAL A 259 -5.97 -3.07 -6.41
C VAL A 259 -5.81 -4.59 -6.30
N THR A 260 -6.58 -5.20 -5.39
CA THR A 260 -6.57 -6.65 -5.15
C THR A 260 -7.98 -7.23 -5.01
N GLY A 261 -8.07 -8.55 -4.97
CA GLY A 261 -9.31 -9.31 -4.86
C GLY A 261 -9.83 -9.79 -6.21
N HIS A 262 -10.84 -10.65 -6.15
CA HIS A 262 -11.38 -11.33 -7.32
C HIS A 262 -12.27 -10.41 -8.18
N LEU A 263 -12.35 -10.68 -9.49
CA LEU A 263 -13.20 -9.92 -10.43
C LEU A 263 -14.71 -10.16 -10.23
N TYR A 264 -15.06 -11.21 -9.49
CA TYR A 264 -16.43 -11.58 -9.14
C TYR A 264 -16.55 -11.78 -7.65
N LYS A 265 -17.71 -11.47 -7.08
CA LYS A 265 -17.96 -11.65 -5.64
C LYS A 265 -17.78 -13.11 -5.24
N ASP A 266 -16.85 -13.34 -4.34
CA ASP A 266 -16.58 -14.63 -3.70
C ASP A 266 -16.74 -14.54 -2.17
N SER A 267 -16.34 -15.61 -1.47
CA SER A 267 -16.33 -15.73 -0.02
C SER A 267 -14.92 -15.71 0.58
N ASN A 268 -13.90 -15.32 -0.19
CA ASN A 268 -12.53 -15.29 0.30
C ASN A 268 -12.36 -14.09 1.24
N PRO A 269 -11.70 -14.28 2.40
CA PRO A 269 -11.41 -13.17 3.29
C PRO A 269 -10.48 -12.15 2.59
N PRO A 270 -10.70 -10.84 2.77
CA PRO A 270 -9.82 -9.81 2.24
C PRO A 270 -8.42 -9.87 2.87
N ILE A 271 -7.41 -9.39 2.16
CA ILE A 271 -6.05 -9.30 2.71
C ILE A 271 -5.92 -8.09 3.64
N TRP A 272 -5.02 -8.20 4.62
CA TRP A 272 -4.63 -7.10 5.50
C TRP A 272 -3.55 -6.23 4.83
N PRO A 273 -3.33 -4.98 5.30
CA PRO A 273 -2.15 -4.20 4.94
C PRO A 273 -0.87 -4.97 5.20
N PHE A 274 0.14 -4.71 4.39
CA PHE A 274 1.42 -5.43 4.42
C PHE A 274 2.56 -4.47 4.12
N THR A 275 3.80 -4.89 4.40
CA THR A 275 4.99 -4.14 4.01
C THR A 275 5.62 -4.73 2.76
N LEU A 276 6.32 -3.88 2.02
CA LEU A 276 6.98 -4.23 0.76
C LEU A 276 8.40 -4.78 0.95
N ASP A 277 8.72 -5.28 2.14
CA ASP A 277 9.93 -6.09 2.40
C ASP A 277 10.04 -7.29 1.44
N TYR A 278 8.88 -7.78 0.96
CA TYR A 278 8.77 -8.80 -0.06
C TYR A 278 7.88 -8.28 -1.20
N PRO A 279 8.28 -8.47 -2.47
CA PRO A 279 7.51 -7.98 -3.60
C PRO A 279 6.15 -8.70 -3.68
N PRO A 280 5.07 -7.98 -4.03
CA PRO A 280 3.75 -8.55 -4.17
C PRO A 280 3.63 -9.44 -5.41
N ASP A 281 2.72 -10.41 -5.35
CA ASP A 281 2.34 -11.18 -6.53
C ASP A 281 1.31 -10.43 -7.40
N SER A 282 1.04 -10.97 -8.59
CA SER A 282 0.10 -10.38 -9.55
C SER A 282 -1.37 -10.43 -9.11
N LYS A 283 -1.71 -11.16 -8.04
CA LYS A 283 -3.05 -11.16 -7.44
C LYS A 283 -3.21 -10.01 -6.44
N THR A 284 -2.13 -9.70 -5.74
CA THR A 284 -2.05 -8.60 -4.76
C THR A 284 -1.94 -7.26 -5.47
N CYS A 285 -1.13 -7.19 -6.53
CA CYS A 285 -1.02 -6.02 -7.40
C CYS A 285 -1.59 -6.36 -8.79
N SER A 286 -2.86 -6.01 -9.02
CA SER A 286 -3.58 -6.39 -10.26
C SER A 286 -3.32 -5.47 -11.45
N LEU A 287 -2.85 -4.25 -11.22
CA LEU A 287 -2.58 -3.24 -12.25
C LEU A 287 -1.06 -3.14 -12.41
N THR A 288 -0.54 -3.36 -13.62
CA THR A 288 0.91 -3.42 -13.87
C THR A 288 1.43 -2.09 -14.42
N PRO A 289 2.71 -1.74 -14.21
CA PRO A 289 3.77 -2.51 -13.57
C PRO A 289 3.72 -2.50 -12.02
N CYS A 290 3.93 -3.68 -11.42
CA CYS A 290 4.04 -3.86 -9.96
C CYS A 290 5.51 -3.81 -9.52
N PRO A 291 5.83 -3.43 -8.27
CA PRO A 291 7.20 -3.45 -7.79
C PRO A 291 7.75 -4.88 -7.78
N THR A 292 9.00 -5.04 -8.19
CA THR A 292 9.69 -6.34 -8.22
C THR A 292 10.83 -6.42 -7.21
N LYS A 293 11.26 -5.27 -6.66
CA LYS A 293 12.24 -5.18 -5.59
C LYS A 293 11.56 -5.11 -4.22
N SER A 294 12.38 -5.25 -3.18
CA SER A 294 11.99 -5.04 -1.79
C SER A 294 12.17 -3.59 -1.37
N TYR A 295 11.19 -3.04 -0.66
CA TYR A 295 11.19 -1.71 -0.02
C TYR A 295 10.85 -1.89 1.47
N PRO A 296 11.82 -2.28 2.30
CA PRO A 296 11.59 -2.65 3.71
C PRO A 296 10.88 -1.57 4.51
N GLY A 297 9.83 -1.94 5.24
CA GLY A 297 9.06 -1.03 6.10
C GLY A 297 8.12 -0.04 5.40
N LEU A 298 8.13 0.01 4.05
CA LEU A 298 7.12 0.75 3.29
C LEU A 298 5.81 -0.05 3.27
N TRP A 299 4.72 0.55 3.73
CA TRP A 299 3.43 -0.11 3.82
C TRP A 299 2.62 0.03 2.53
N GLU A 300 1.96 -1.04 2.13
CA GLU A 300 0.84 -0.99 1.18
C GLU A 300 -0.48 -1.18 1.96
N VAL A 301 -1.40 -0.24 1.79
CA VAL A 301 -2.79 -0.39 2.24
C VAL A 301 -3.64 -0.71 1.01
N PRO A 302 -3.93 -2.01 0.77
CA PRO A 302 -4.47 -2.45 -0.50
C PRO A 302 -5.90 -1.97 -0.73
N LEU A 303 -6.22 -1.63 -1.98
CA LEU A 303 -7.60 -1.40 -2.39
C LEU A 303 -8.28 -2.74 -2.65
N ILE A 304 -8.98 -3.24 -1.63
CA ILE A 304 -9.83 -4.41 -1.75
C ILE A 304 -11.01 -4.08 -2.67
N ARG A 305 -11.18 -4.85 -3.74
CA ARG A 305 -12.30 -4.71 -4.66
C ARG A 305 -13.65 -4.72 -3.95
N TRP A 306 -14.51 -3.81 -4.41
CA TRP A 306 -15.93 -3.74 -4.12
C TRP A 306 -16.71 -4.59 -5.10
N TYR A 307 -17.93 -4.98 -4.73
CA TYR A 307 -18.85 -5.68 -5.61
C TYR A 307 -20.19 -4.95 -5.72
N GLY A 308 -20.57 -4.62 -6.95
CA GLY A 308 -21.87 -4.01 -7.25
C GLY A 308 -23.05 -4.98 -7.15
N THR A 309 -24.26 -4.46 -7.35
CA THR A 309 -25.51 -5.24 -7.36
C THR A 309 -25.55 -6.29 -8.49
N ASN A 310 -24.76 -6.10 -9.54
CA ASN A 310 -24.52 -7.05 -10.63
C ASN A 310 -23.44 -8.10 -10.32
N ARG A 311 -22.89 -8.11 -9.09
CA ARG A 311 -21.81 -8.99 -8.61
C ARG A 311 -20.45 -8.82 -9.32
N LEU A 312 -20.29 -7.79 -10.15
CA LEU A 312 -19.01 -7.46 -10.78
C LEU A 312 -18.16 -6.60 -9.85
N ALA A 313 -16.85 -6.81 -9.92
CA ALA A 313 -15.89 -6.04 -9.15
C ALA A 313 -15.69 -4.62 -9.68
N CYS A 314 -15.28 -3.75 -8.78
CA CYS A 314 -14.90 -2.37 -9.00
C CYS A 314 -13.79 -2.02 -7.99
N ALA A 315 -12.81 -1.22 -8.39
CA ALA A 315 -11.72 -0.81 -7.49
C ALA A 315 -12.22 0.21 -6.46
N MET A 316 -13.09 1.12 -6.91
CA MET A 316 -13.69 2.19 -6.11
C MET A 316 -15.22 2.13 -6.23
N PRO A 317 -15.98 2.52 -5.18
CA PRO A 317 -17.45 2.48 -5.16
C PRO A 317 -18.16 3.24 -6.31
N ASP A 318 -17.54 4.29 -6.82
CA ASP A 318 -18.06 5.09 -7.94
C ASP A 318 -17.98 4.40 -9.31
N GLY A 319 -17.11 3.41 -9.44
CA GLY A 319 -17.05 2.49 -10.58
C GLY A 319 -18.06 1.34 -10.48
N CYS A 320 -18.76 1.18 -9.36
CA CYS A 320 -19.67 0.07 -9.13
C CYS A 320 -21.08 0.34 -9.67
N THR A 321 -21.75 -0.73 -10.09
CA THR A 321 -23.22 -0.71 -10.26
C THR A 321 -23.87 -0.75 -8.89
N ILE A 322 -24.48 0.35 -8.47
CA ILE A 322 -25.19 0.47 -7.19
C ILE A 322 -26.71 0.59 -7.40
N GLY A 323 -27.48 0.22 -6.39
CA GLY A 323 -28.94 0.43 -6.35
C GLY A 323 -29.32 1.91 -6.46
N GLY A 324 -30.62 2.19 -6.53
CA GLY A 324 -31.13 3.57 -6.58
C GLY A 324 -31.31 4.19 -5.19
N GLY A 325 -30.99 5.47 -5.06
CA GLY A 325 -31.32 6.27 -3.88
C GLY A 325 -30.52 5.96 -2.62
N ARG A 326 -30.94 6.60 -1.53
CA ARG A 326 -30.40 6.44 -0.17
C ARG A 326 -30.38 4.98 0.30
N VAL A 327 -31.49 4.26 0.11
CA VAL A 327 -31.62 2.85 0.51
C VAL A 327 -30.70 1.94 -0.31
N GLY A 328 -30.63 2.13 -1.63
CA GLY A 328 -29.75 1.34 -2.49
C GLY A 328 -28.27 1.56 -2.17
N THR A 329 -27.91 2.78 -1.79
CA THR A 329 -26.56 3.12 -1.34
C THR A 329 -26.22 2.47 -0.01
N LEU A 330 -27.10 2.59 1.00
CA LEU A 330 -26.90 1.97 2.31
C LEU A 330 -26.72 0.45 2.19
N GLN A 331 -27.60 -0.22 1.44
CA GLN A 331 -27.51 -1.67 1.24
C GLN A 331 -26.17 -2.07 0.58
N PHE A 332 -25.73 -1.31 -0.42
CA PHE A 332 -24.47 -1.56 -1.11
C PHE A 332 -23.25 -1.41 -0.20
N LEU A 333 -23.25 -0.41 0.71
CA LEU A 333 -22.22 -0.23 1.73
C LEU A 333 -22.23 -1.39 2.74
N GLN A 334 -23.41 -1.74 3.27
CA GLN A 334 -23.58 -2.86 4.22
C GLN A 334 -23.15 -4.20 3.63
N ASP A 335 -23.47 -4.47 2.36
CA ASP A 335 -23.12 -5.72 1.70
C ASP A 335 -21.61 -5.91 1.52
N ASN A 336 -20.88 -4.83 1.28
CA ASN A 336 -19.43 -4.87 1.17
C ASN A 336 -18.76 -4.85 2.54
N PHE A 337 -19.29 -4.09 3.50
CA PHE A 337 -18.82 -4.09 4.89
C PHE A 337 -18.84 -5.48 5.51
N ARG A 338 -19.96 -6.22 5.36
CA ARG A 338 -20.11 -7.58 5.91
C ARG A 338 -19.06 -8.57 5.42
N ARG A 339 -18.52 -8.38 4.21
CA ARG A 339 -17.43 -9.23 3.70
C ARG A 339 -16.16 -9.13 4.53
N HIS A 340 -15.91 -7.97 5.13
CA HIS A 340 -14.80 -7.75 6.05
C HIS A 340 -15.19 -8.15 7.46
N TYR A 341 -16.33 -7.64 7.94
CA TYR A 341 -16.78 -7.78 9.33
C TYR A 341 -17.07 -9.22 9.74
N ASP A 342 -17.70 -10.01 8.86
CA ASP A 342 -18.11 -11.39 9.14
C ASP A 342 -16.99 -12.41 8.82
N THR A 343 -15.82 -11.97 8.36
CA THR A 343 -14.69 -12.85 8.04
C THR A 343 -13.48 -12.59 8.93
N ASN A 344 -12.46 -11.91 8.45
CA ASN A 344 -11.20 -11.69 9.16
C ASN A 344 -11.02 -10.25 9.64
N ARG A 345 -12.00 -9.36 9.47
CA ARG A 345 -11.97 -7.95 9.87
C ARG A 345 -10.84 -7.12 9.26
N ALA A 346 -10.29 -7.51 8.11
CA ALA A 346 -9.35 -6.64 7.41
C ALA A 346 -9.98 -5.25 7.16
N PRO A 347 -9.20 -4.16 7.15
CA PRO A 347 -9.73 -2.81 7.04
C PRO A 347 -10.65 -2.64 5.81
N PHE A 348 -11.82 -2.07 6.04
CA PHE A 348 -12.81 -1.82 4.99
C PHE A 348 -12.60 -0.42 4.41
N GLY A 349 -12.06 -0.35 3.19
CA GLY A 349 -11.79 0.92 2.51
C GLY A 349 -12.95 1.42 1.66
N ILE A 350 -13.46 2.61 1.97
CA ILE A 350 -14.46 3.36 1.19
C ILE A 350 -13.73 4.50 0.47
N PHE A 351 -13.18 4.19 -0.70
CA PHE A 351 -12.33 5.09 -1.48
C PHE A 351 -13.16 5.86 -2.51
N LEU A 352 -13.45 7.14 -2.31
CA LEU A 352 -14.43 7.89 -3.11
C LEU A 352 -13.83 9.10 -3.80
N HIS A 353 -14.38 9.46 -4.96
CA HIS A 353 -14.33 10.84 -5.43
C HIS A 353 -15.57 11.60 -4.94
N ALA A 354 -15.42 12.87 -4.57
CA ALA A 354 -16.57 13.69 -4.14
C ALA A 354 -17.66 13.83 -5.23
N SER A 355 -17.31 13.61 -6.51
CA SER A 355 -18.26 13.56 -7.63
C SER A 355 -19.29 12.44 -7.47
N TRP A 356 -18.99 11.38 -6.70
CA TRP A 356 -19.90 10.27 -6.42
C TRP A 356 -21.21 10.75 -5.78
N PHE A 357 -21.18 11.77 -4.92
CA PHE A 357 -22.37 12.33 -4.28
C PHE A 357 -23.34 12.98 -5.27
N ARG A 358 -22.83 13.49 -6.39
CA ARG A 358 -23.65 14.10 -7.45
C ARG A 358 -24.08 13.11 -8.53
N ARG A 359 -23.40 11.95 -8.63
CA ARG A 359 -23.65 10.96 -9.68
C ARG A 359 -25.01 10.28 -9.53
N LYS A 360 -25.44 10.02 -8.31
CA LYS A 360 -26.78 9.50 -8.01
C LYS A 360 -27.33 10.18 -6.76
N GLU A 361 -28.59 10.58 -6.85
CA GLU A 361 -29.35 11.12 -5.72
C GLU A 361 -29.40 10.10 -4.58
N GLY A 362 -29.22 10.56 -3.34
CA GLY A 362 -29.25 9.71 -2.16
C GLY A 362 -27.89 9.09 -1.77
N ASN A 363 -26.83 9.26 -2.56
CA ASN A 363 -25.53 8.67 -2.24
C ASN A 363 -24.94 9.24 -0.93
N LEU A 364 -25.02 10.56 -0.73
CA LEU A 364 -24.52 11.19 0.49
C LEU A 364 -25.33 10.73 1.70
N GLU A 365 -26.66 10.75 1.61
CA GLU A 365 -27.55 10.36 2.68
C GLU A 365 -27.40 8.88 3.03
N GLY A 366 -27.20 8.00 2.04
CA GLY A 366 -26.95 6.58 2.27
C GLY A 366 -25.59 6.32 2.95
N LEU A 367 -24.56 7.10 2.61
CA LEU A 367 -23.29 7.06 3.33
C LEU A 367 -23.44 7.55 4.77
N MET A 368 -24.21 8.63 4.99
CA MET A 368 -24.47 9.15 6.33
C MET A 368 -25.24 8.15 7.21
N ASP A 369 -26.21 7.43 6.63
CA ASP A 369 -26.90 6.33 7.33
C ASP A 369 -25.93 5.21 7.72
N PHE A 370 -25.06 4.82 6.78
CA PHE A 370 -24.05 3.81 7.05
C PHE A 370 -23.13 4.25 8.19
N LEU A 371 -22.61 5.49 8.18
CA LEU A 371 -21.77 6.03 9.25
C LEU A 371 -22.53 6.13 10.59
N GLN A 372 -23.83 6.40 10.56
CA GLN A 372 -24.68 6.39 11.75
C GLN A 372 -24.77 4.99 12.36
N GLU A 373 -24.92 3.95 11.53
CA GLU A 373 -24.90 2.55 11.99
C GLU A 373 -23.52 2.17 12.55
N MET A 374 -22.43 2.52 11.86
CA MET A 374 -21.07 2.24 12.34
C MET A 374 -20.80 2.90 13.70
N SER A 375 -21.29 4.13 13.90
CA SER A 375 -21.15 4.85 15.18
C SER A 375 -21.90 4.19 16.36
N GLN A 376 -22.83 3.26 16.09
CA GLN A 376 -23.56 2.50 17.12
C GLN A 376 -22.86 1.17 17.47
N MET A 377 -21.91 0.72 16.66
CA MET A 377 -21.18 -0.53 16.85
C MET A 377 -19.95 -0.30 17.73
N LYS A 378 -19.84 -1.04 18.84
CA LYS A 378 -18.77 -0.84 19.85
C LYS A 378 -17.41 -1.38 19.44
N ASP A 379 -17.34 -2.03 18.29
CA ASP A 379 -16.16 -2.68 17.75
C ASP A 379 -15.84 -2.25 16.31
N VAL A 380 -16.46 -1.16 15.85
CA VAL A 380 -16.17 -0.54 14.55
C VAL A 380 -15.55 0.84 14.75
N TRP A 381 -14.50 1.11 13.97
CA TRP A 381 -13.69 2.33 14.06
C TRP A 381 -13.56 2.96 12.68
N VAL A 382 -14.14 4.15 12.49
CA VAL A 382 -13.94 4.95 11.27
C VAL A 382 -12.77 5.88 11.51
N ILE A 383 -11.63 5.52 10.94
CA ILE A 383 -10.32 6.10 11.23
C ILE A 383 -9.52 6.34 9.95
N SER A 384 -8.47 7.13 10.06
CA SER A 384 -7.57 7.46 8.97
C SER A 384 -6.67 6.27 8.59
N VAL A 385 -6.10 6.31 7.39
CA VAL A 385 -5.18 5.27 6.92
C VAL A 385 -3.93 5.18 7.79
N SER A 386 -3.34 6.31 8.19
CA SER A 386 -2.23 6.31 9.15
C SER A 386 -2.59 5.65 10.49
N GLN A 387 -3.80 5.88 11.00
CA GLN A 387 -4.27 5.25 12.25
C GLN A 387 -4.41 3.73 12.11
N VAL A 388 -4.81 3.23 10.93
CA VAL A 388 -4.80 1.79 10.63
C VAL A 388 -3.37 1.25 10.66
N ILE A 389 -2.41 1.92 10.00
CA ILE A 389 -1.00 1.48 10.02
C ILE A 389 -0.42 1.48 11.43
N ASP A 390 -0.75 2.48 12.23
CA ASP A 390 -0.27 2.55 13.62
C ASP A 390 -0.80 1.36 14.44
N TRP A 391 -2.05 0.91 14.21
CA TRP A 391 -2.57 -0.35 14.78
C TRP A 391 -1.87 -1.58 14.19
N MET A 392 -1.58 -1.61 12.88
CA MET A 392 -0.86 -2.73 12.23
C MET A 392 0.54 -2.94 12.82
N ARG A 393 1.21 -1.85 13.22
CA ARG A 393 2.54 -1.89 13.86
C ARG A 393 2.49 -2.45 15.28
N SER A 394 1.39 -2.26 16.00
CA SER A 394 1.20 -2.77 17.36
C SER A 394 -0.25 -3.21 17.55
N PRO A 395 -0.64 -4.39 17.02
CA PRO A 395 -2.02 -4.84 17.06
C PRO A 395 -2.54 -4.98 18.49
N GLU A 396 -3.67 -4.34 18.77
CA GLU A 396 -4.34 -4.37 20.08
C GLU A 396 -5.78 -4.86 19.92
N THR A 397 -6.28 -5.53 20.96
CA THR A 397 -7.69 -5.95 21.00
C THR A 397 -8.62 -4.74 20.96
N ASN A 398 -9.87 -4.93 20.53
CA ASN A 398 -10.86 -3.87 20.41
C ASN A 398 -11.08 -3.10 21.74
N SER A 399 -10.96 -3.77 22.89
CA SER A 399 -11.10 -3.14 24.21
C SER A 399 -9.92 -2.22 24.58
N ARG A 400 -8.79 -2.35 23.88
CA ARG A 400 -7.57 -1.56 24.07
C ARG A 400 -7.29 -0.58 22.95
N ALA A 401 -7.76 -0.85 21.73
CA ALA A 401 -7.44 -0.06 20.54
C ALA A 401 -7.79 1.44 20.69
N GLY A 402 -8.88 1.77 21.38
CA GLY A 402 -9.26 3.16 21.68
C GLY A 402 -8.29 3.94 22.59
N LYS A 403 -7.28 3.27 23.16
CA LYS A 403 -6.21 3.85 24.00
C LYS A 403 -4.89 4.02 23.24
N LEU A 404 -4.82 3.63 21.97
CA LEU A 404 -3.67 3.95 21.14
C LEU A 404 -3.57 5.47 21.01
N ASP A 405 -2.37 6.03 21.21
CA ASP A 405 -2.14 7.49 21.14
C ASP A 405 -2.62 8.07 19.80
N SER A 406 -2.47 7.31 18.71
CA SER A 406 -2.95 7.72 17.39
C SER A 406 -4.48 7.72 17.26
N TRP A 407 -5.22 6.97 18.09
CA TRP A 407 -6.69 6.86 18.04
C TRP A 407 -7.39 7.78 19.05
N THR A 408 -6.65 8.36 19.99
CA THR A 408 -7.17 9.34 20.94
C THR A 408 -7.45 10.70 20.28
N CYS A 409 -8.33 11.46 20.93
CA CYS A 409 -8.54 12.89 20.72
C CYS A 409 -7.54 13.66 21.61
#